data_AF-L1KN16-F1
#
_entry.id   AF-L1KN16-F1
#
_cell.length_a   1.000
_cell.length_b   1.000
_cell.length_c   1.000
_cell.angle_alpha   90.00
_cell.angle_beta   90.00
_cell.angle_gamma   90.00
#
_symmetry.space_group_name_H-M   'P 1'
#
loop_
_entity.id
_entity.type
_entity.pdbx_description
1 polymer ?
#
loop_
_entity_poly.entity_id
_entity_poly.type
_entity_poly.pdbx_seq_one_letter_code
_entity_poly.pdbx_strand_id
1 'polypeptide(L)'
;MNSTVPPRLSDPYDSRVVLVGTARYTDPDLPDLPAVENDLTSLRAAFTEGPWGLPPERCRVLLDEENPHVVEEALREAADDAGDTVIFYFAGHGSARTSFPNGLTPTFGSLTRTWRS
;
A
#
# COMPACT_ATOMS: atom_id res chain seq x y z
N MET A 1 23.11 -32.31 5.91
CA MET A 1 23.39 -31.14 5.05
C MET A 1 22.09 -30.36 4.94
N ASN A 2 21.95 -29.27 5.69
CA ASN A 2 20.73 -28.45 5.69
C ASN A 2 20.86 -27.43 4.57
N SER A 3 20.27 -27.69 3.41
CA SER A 3 20.22 -26.72 2.31
C SER A 3 19.18 -25.66 2.65
N THR A 4 19.62 -24.60 3.33
CA THR A 4 18.86 -23.35 3.41
C THR A 4 18.86 -22.76 2.01
N VAL A 5 17.80 -22.99 1.24
CA VAL A 5 17.55 -22.24 0.01
C VAL A 5 17.46 -20.77 0.45
N PRO A 6 18.34 -19.87 0.00
CA PRO A 6 18.15 -18.45 0.27
C PRO A 6 16.77 -18.06 -0.24
N PRO A 7 16.00 -17.21 0.46
CA PRO A 7 14.68 -16.81 -0.01
C PRO A 7 14.85 -16.23 -1.41
N ARG A 8 14.38 -16.98 -2.41
CA ARG A 8 14.33 -16.50 -3.79
C ARG A 8 13.19 -15.51 -3.80
N LEU A 9 13.48 -14.28 -4.21
CA LEU A 9 12.43 -13.32 -4.52
C LEU A 9 11.55 -13.92 -5.62
N SER A 10 10.25 -13.60 -5.56
CA SER A 10 9.29 -13.90 -6.62
C SER A 10 9.83 -13.47 -7.98
N ASP A 11 9.44 -14.17 -9.05
CA ASP A 11 9.96 -13.87 -10.39
C ASP A 11 9.55 -12.43 -10.77
N PRO A 12 10.50 -11.49 -10.97
CA PRO A 12 10.19 -10.11 -11.35
C PRO A 12 9.48 -10.01 -12.70
N TYR A 13 9.61 -11.03 -13.55
CA TYR A 13 8.91 -11.08 -14.83
C TYR A 13 7.51 -11.68 -14.75
N ASP A 14 7.11 -12.29 -13.64
CA ASP A 14 5.73 -12.73 -13.42
C ASP A 14 5.07 -11.98 -12.26
N SER A 15 5.76 -10.97 -11.73
CA SER A 15 5.29 -10.14 -10.65
C SER A 15 4.86 -8.76 -11.11
N ARG A 16 3.88 -8.19 -10.43
CA ARG A 16 3.36 -6.84 -10.68
C ARG A 16 3.37 -6.02 -9.39
N VAL A 17 3.66 -4.74 -9.51
CA VAL A 17 3.65 -3.79 -8.39
C VAL A 17 2.72 -2.64 -8.71
N VAL A 18 1.80 -2.35 -7.78
CA VAL A 18 0.91 -1.20 -7.82
C VAL A 18 1.16 -0.37 -6.57
N LEU A 19 1.73 0.82 -6.77
CA LEU A 19 1.99 1.80 -5.71
C LEU A 19 0.96 2.91 -5.82
N VAL A 20 0.19 3.13 -4.78
CA VAL A 20 -0.85 4.15 -4.71
C VAL A 20 -0.53 5.08 -3.57
N GLY A 21 -0.60 6.38 -3.80
CA GLY A 21 -0.56 7.32 -2.70
C GLY A 21 -1.23 8.64 -2.98
N THR A 22 -1.56 9.33 -1.91
CA THR A 22 -2.24 10.61 -1.93
C THR A 22 -1.41 11.59 -1.09
N ALA A 23 -0.72 12.49 -1.77
CA ALA A 23 0.15 13.50 -1.19
C ALA A 23 -0.62 14.80 -0.92
N ARG A 24 -1.66 15.10 -1.72
CA ARG A 24 -2.45 16.32 -1.62
C ARG A 24 -3.86 16.03 -1.11
N TYR A 25 -4.31 16.80 -0.13
CA TYR A 25 -5.68 16.74 0.37
C TYR A 25 -6.34 18.10 0.20
N THR A 26 -7.56 18.09 -0.35
CA THR A 26 -8.36 19.30 -0.53
C THR A 26 -9.11 19.69 0.76
N ASP A 27 -9.10 18.80 1.76
CA ASP A 27 -9.78 18.99 3.04
C ASP A 27 -8.85 19.69 4.05
N PRO A 28 -9.24 20.83 4.65
CA PRO A 28 -8.41 21.57 5.60
C PRO A 28 -8.11 20.79 6.90
N ASP A 29 -8.87 19.74 7.22
CA ASP A 29 -8.62 18.91 8.41
C ASP A 29 -7.59 17.78 8.14
N LEU A 30 -7.18 17.59 6.88
CA LEU A 30 -6.23 16.56 6.46
C LEU A 30 -4.96 17.25 5.94
N PRO A 31 -3.87 17.29 6.72
CA PRO A 31 -2.64 17.91 6.26
C PRO A 31 -2.06 17.14 5.07
N ASP A 32 -1.55 17.89 4.09
CA ASP A 32 -0.79 17.36 2.96
C ASP A 32 0.38 16.50 3.46
N LEU A 33 0.63 15.41 2.75
CA LEU A 33 1.69 14.45 3.02
C LEU A 33 2.65 14.40 1.82
N PRO A 34 3.45 15.45 1.58
CA PRO A 34 4.39 15.49 0.47
C PRO A 34 5.47 14.38 0.56
N ALA A 35 5.68 13.83 1.76
CA ALA A 35 6.55 12.67 1.96
C ALA A 35 6.10 11.44 1.15
N VAL A 36 4.80 11.30 0.88
CA VAL A 36 4.24 10.17 0.11
C VAL A 36 4.82 10.13 -1.30
N GLU A 37 4.98 11.27 -1.96
CA GLU A 37 5.56 11.32 -3.31
C GLU A 37 7.01 10.81 -3.32
N ASN A 38 7.79 11.20 -2.30
CA ASN A 38 9.17 10.75 -2.13
C ASN A 38 9.24 9.25 -1.79
N ASP A 39 8.31 8.75 -0.97
CA ASP A 39 8.23 7.34 -0.60
C ASP A 39 7.88 6.46 -1.82
N LEU A 40 6.89 6.85 -2.62
CA LEU A 40 6.52 6.11 -3.84
C LEU A 40 7.66 6.11 -4.87
N THR A 41 8.36 7.23 -5.03
CA THR A 41 9.53 7.33 -5.92
C THR A 41 10.65 6.41 -5.46
N SER A 42 10.95 6.42 -4.15
CA SER A 42 11.99 5.59 -3.55
C SER A 42 11.65 4.10 -3.64
N LEU A 43 10.37 3.74 -3.40
CA LEU A 43 9.89 2.37 -3.53
C LEU A 43 9.97 1.88 -4.97
N ARG A 44 9.54 2.70 -5.94
CA ARG A 44 9.67 2.36 -7.36
C ARG A 44 11.13 2.04 -7.71
N ALA A 45 12.06 2.93 -7.35
CA ALA A 45 13.49 2.71 -7.59
C ALA A 45 14.01 1.45 -6.89
N ALA A 46 13.59 1.18 -5.65
CA ALA A 46 13.98 -0.02 -4.92
C ALA A 46 13.49 -1.31 -5.59
N PHE A 47 12.31 -1.30 -6.20
CA PHE A 47 11.78 -2.47 -6.92
C PHE A 47 12.41 -2.65 -8.32
N THR A 48 12.66 -1.56 -9.04
CA THR A 48 13.18 -1.63 -10.42
C THR A 48 14.70 -1.71 -10.51
N GLU A 49 15.42 -0.95 -9.68
CA GLU A 49 16.89 -0.85 -9.68
C GLU A 49 17.54 -1.71 -8.59
N GLY A 50 16.73 -2.20 -7.65
CA GLY A 50 17.19 -3.06 -6.58
C GLY A 50 17.40 -4.52 -6.99
N PRO A 51 17.73 -5.40 -6.02
CA PRO A 51 18.05 -6.80 -6.28
C PRO A 51 16.90 -7.63 -6.85
N TRP A 52 15.67 -7.10 -6.84
CA TRP A 52 14.53 -7.75 -7.49
C TRP A 52 14.53 -7.55 -9.01
N GLY A 53 14.97 -6.39 -9.51
CA GLY A 53 15.08 -6.13 -10.95
C GLY A 53 13.74 -6.13 -11.70
N LEU A 54 12.67 -5.64 -11.06
CA LEU A 54 11.34 -5.56 -11.68
C LEU A 54 11.38 -4.64 -12.91
N PRO A 55 10.85 -5.06 -14.08
CA PRO A 55 10.73 -4.17 -15.22
C PRO A 55 9.86 -2.95 -14.86
N PRO A 56 10.25 -1.73 -15.26
CA PRO A 56 9.50 -0.52 -14.93
C PRO A 56 8.07 -0.53 -15.51
N GLU A 57 7.81 -1.29 -16.58
CA GLU A 57 6.48 -1.50 -17.17
C GLU A 57 5.57 -2.36 -16.27
N ARG A 58 6.16 -3.05 -15.29
CA ARG A 58 5.47 -3.86 -14.26
C ARG A 58 5.29 -3.13 -12.94
N CYS A 59 5.77 -1.89 -12.83
CA CYS A 59 5.55 -1.00 -11.70
C CYS A 59 4.60 0.14 -12.10
N ARG A 60 3.37 0.10 -11.61
CA ARG A 60 2.39 1.16 -11.81
C ARG A 60 2.33 2.05 -10.57
N VAL A 61 2.49 3.35 -10.75
CA VAL A 61 2.38 4.35 -9.68
C VAL A 61 1.17 5.22 -9.93
N LEU A 62 0.28 5.31 -8.96
CA LEU A 62 -0.90 6.19 -8.94
C LEU A 62 -0.72 7.20 -7.82
N LEU A 63 -0.51 8.48 -8.16
CA LEU A 63 -0.35 9.58 -7.21
C LEU A 63 -1.55 10.51 -7.30
N ASP A 64 -2.11 10.88 -6.15
CA ASP A 64 -3.28 11.77 -6.01
C ASP A 64 -4.50 11.28 -6.82
N GLU A 65 -4.64 9.96 -7.01
CA GLU A 65 -5.78 9.37 -7.70
C GLU A 65 -7.00 9.37 -6.77
N GLU A 66 -7.95 10.27 -7.05
CA GLU A 66 -9.18 10.42 -6.28
C GLU A 66 -10.24 9.36 -6.63
N ASN A 67 -10.09 8.68 -7.78
CA ASN A 67 -11.07 7.71 -8.24
C ASN A 67 -10.72 6.28 -7.77
N PRO A 68 -11.49 5.70 -6.81
CA PRO A 68 -11.24 4.35 -6.34
C PRO A 68 -11.40 3.28 -7.44
N HIS A 69 -12.19 3.55 -8.48
CA HIS A 69 -12.34 2.62 -9.61
C HIS A 69 -11.05 2.49 -10.42
N VAL A 70 -10.25 3.55 -10.55
CA VAL A 70 -8.97 3.49 -11.27
C VAL A 70 -7.96 2.65 -10.50
N VAL A 71 -7.97 2.75 -9.16
CA VAL A 71 -7.14 1.91 -8.29
C VAL A 71 -7.59 0.45 -8.35
N GLU A 72 -8.89 0.19 -8.29
CA GLU A 72 -9.46 -1.16 -8.39
C GLU A 72 -9.13 -1.80 -9.75
N GLU A 73 -9.28 -1.06 -10.84
CA GLU A 73 -8.96 -1.51 -12.20
C GLU A 73 -7.47 -1.81 -12.33
N ALA A 74 -6.59 -0.91 -11.88
CA ALA A 74 -5.15 -1.14 -11.90
C ALA A 74 -4.73 -2.37 -11.08
N LEU A 75 -5.38 -2.61 -9.93
CA LEU A 75 -5.13 -3.79 -9.12
C LEU A 75 -5.64 -5.06 -9.80
N ARG A 76 -6.82 -5.02 -10.42
CA ARG A 76 -7.38 -6.15 -11.18
C ARG A 76 -6.51 -6.50 -12.38
N GLU A 77 -6.09 -5.52 -13.17
CA GLU A 77 -5.16 -5.71 -14.28
C GLU A 77 -3.85 -6.34 -13.81
N ALA A 78 -3.30 -5.85 -12.69
CA ALA A 78 -2.09 -6.40 -12.10
C ALA A 78 -2.27 -7.84 -11.61
N ALA A 79 -3.44 -8.18 -11.06
CA ALA A 79 -3.75 -9.53 -10.59
C ALA A 79 -4.01 -10.52 -11.72
N ASP A 80 -4.67 -10.09 -12.78
CA ASP A 80 -4.94 -10.93 -13.95
C ASP A 80 -3.66 -11.22 -14.75
N ASP A 81 -2.71 -10.27 -14.77
CA ASP A 81 -1.47 -10.38 -15.53
C ASP A 81 -0.26 -10.88 -14.71
N ALA A 82 -0.34 -10.90 -13.37
CA ALA A 82 0.72 -11.47 -12.54
C ALA A 82 0.60 -13.01 -12.48
N GLY A 83 1.65 -13.69 -12.92
CA GLY A 83 1.77 -15.14 -12.82
C GLY A 83 2.26 -15.64 -11.47
N ASP A 84 2.93 -14.79 -10.68
CA ASP A 84 3.58 -15.18 -9.42
C ASP A 84 3.17 -14.32 -8.23
N THR A 85 3.37 -12.99 -8.28
CA THR A 85 3.13 -12.11 -7.11
C THR A 85 2.63 -10.73 -7.49
N VAL A 86 1.62 -10.23 -6.77
CA VAL A 86 1.18 -8.84 -6.83
C VAL A 86 1.54 -8.12 -5.53
N ILE A 87 2.24 -7.00 -5.63
CA ILE A 87 2.50 -6.10 -4.50
C ILE A 87 1.60 -4.88 -4.64
N PHE A 88 0.74 -4.63 -3.66
CA PHE A 88 -0.06 -3.42 -3.56
C PHE A 88 0.40 -2.60 -2.35
N TYR A 89 0.84 -1.37 -2.59
CA TYR A 89 1.22 -0.43 -1.54
C TYR A 89 0.30 0.79 -1.59
N PHE A 90 -0.31 1.15 -0.47
CA PHE A 90 -1.17 2.32 -0.35
C PHE A 90 -0.64 3.24 0.75
N ALA A 91 -0.38 4.50 0.41
CA ALA A 91 0.07 5.53 1.33
C ALA A 91 -0.84 6.76 1.27
N GLY A 92 -1.62 6.98 2.32
CA GLY A 92 -2.50 8.13 2.44
C GLY A 92 -3.35 8.05 3.71
N HIS A 93 -4.27 8.99 3.87
CA HIS A 93 -5.20 9.00 4.99
C HIS A 93 -6.27 7.93 4.78
N GLY A 94 -6.19 6.86 5.58
CA GLY A 94 -7.24 5.86 5.65
C GLY A 94 -8.44 6.39 6.40
N SER A 95 -9.47 6.84 5.67
CA SER A 95 -10.78 7.09 6.26
C SER A 95 -11.42 5.76 6.65
N ALA A 96 -11.08 5.24 7.84
CA ALA A 96 -11.82 4.16 8.44
C ALA A 96 -13.22 4.68 8.76
N ARG A 97 -14.13 4.63 7.77
CA ARG A 97 -15.54 4.96 7.97
C ARG A 97 -16.11 3.94 8.93
N THR A 98 -16.02 4.27 10.21
CA THR A 98 -16.69 3.56 11.29
C THR A 98 -18.13 4.04 11.29
N SER A 99 -18.91 3.61 10.31
CA SER A 99 -20.36 3.80 10.37
C SER A 99 -20.91 2.82 11.39
N PHE A 100 -21.13 3.31 12.62
CA PHE A 100 -21.95 2.60 13.59
C PHE A 100 -23.40 2.67 13.11
N PRO A 101 -24.07 1.53 12.84
CA PRO A 101 -25.52 1.56 12.73
C PRO A 101 -26.08 1.94 14.11
N ASN A 102 -26.96 2.94 14.15
CA ASN A 102 -27.86 3.24 15.27
C ASN A 102 -27.27 3.90 16.54
N GLY A 103 -26.54 5.01 16.41
CA GLY A 103 -26.49 6.04 17.47
C GLY A 103 -25.96 5.62 18.84
N LEU A 104 -25.26 4.49 18.94
CA LEU A 104 -24.56 4.09 20.16
C LEU A 104 -23.24 4.83 20.21
N THR A 105 -23.14 5.82 21.09
CA THR A 105 -21.85 6.40 21.47
C THR A 105 -21.02 5.33 22.17
N PRO A 106 -19.79 5.03 21.71
CA PRO A 106 -18.91 4.15 22.47
C PRO A 106 -18.53 4.88 23.76
N THR A 107 -19.12 4.44 24.88
CA THR A 107 -18.61 4.82 26.20
C THR A 107 -17.29 4.09 26.37
N PHE A 108 -16.19 4.78 26.10
CA PHE A 108 -14.85 4.22 26.28
C PHE A 108 -14.58 4.12 27.79
N GLY A 109 -14.94 2.98 28.38
CA GLY A 109 -14.54 2.64 29.74
C GLY A 109 -13.02 2.50 29.79
N SER A 110 -12.37 3.41 30.51
CA SER A 110 -10.94 3.34 30.83
C SER A 110 -10.64 2.00 31.51
N LEU A 111 -10.08 1.06 30.75
CA LEU A 111 -9.40 -0.11 31.29
C LEU A 111 -7.90 0.15 31.20
N THR A 112 -7.38 0.88 32.19
CA THR A 112 -5.95 0.90 32.49
C THR A 112 -5.53 -0.48 33.00
N ARG A 113 -5.21 -1.38 32.09
CA ARG A 113 -4.58 -2.66 32.44
C ARG A 113 -3.08 -2.42 32.59
N THR A 114 -2.64 -2.10 33.80
CA THR A 114 -1.22 -2.09 34.18
C THR A 114 -0.70 -3.53 34.22
N TRP A 115 0.25 -3.84 33.35
CA TRP A 115 0.96 -5.13 33.35
C TRP A 115 2.12 -5.05 34.35
N ARG A 116 2.11 -5.91 35.38
CA ARG A 116 3.29 -6.21 36.20
C ARG A 116 3.48 -7.73 36.19
N SER A 117 4.72 -8.11 35.89
CA SER A 117 5.31 -9.46 35.87
C SER A 117 5.09 -10.24 37.15
#